data_AF-A0A1H8E1F5-F1
#
_entry.id   AF-A0A1H8E1F5-F1
#
_cell.length_a   1.000
_cell.length_b   1.000
_cell.length_c   1.000
_cell.angle_alpha   90.00
_cell.angle_beta   90.00
_cell.angle_gamma   90.00
#
_symmetry.space_group_name_H-M   'P 1'
#
loop_
_entity.id
_entity.type
_entity.pdbx_description
1 polymer ?
#
loop_
_entity_poly.entity_id
_entity_poly.type
_entity_poly.pdbx_seq_one_letter_code
_entity_poly.pdbx_strand_id
1 'polypeptide(L)'
;MKRRLTLLALVLALLISGAGVAWYGVAVRNDARDNAAIRNLAAGRGAQLREGADARAVHAAILFFAWRERLEEAQELLPLMQNARPDLLADAWFAIGNARMRLGFENIETSRFEDAEPEIELAKQAYRSALQADPSDRDSKVNLDLAMRLVRDLPRGEADGNEDPENQPRRLWTDLPGLPRGAP
;
A
#
# COMPACT_ATOMS: atom_id res chain seq x y z
N MET A 1 -20.06 4.60 -60.19
CA MET A 1 -18.93 4.44 -59.25
C MET A 1 -19.04 5.37 -58.03
N LYS A 2 -19.16 6.69 -58.20
CA LYS A 2 -19.27 7.67 -57.08
C LYS A 2 -20.33 7.33 -56.02
N ARG A 3 -21.58 7.01 -56.42
CA ARG A 3 -22.66 6.63 -55.47
C ARG A 3 -22.34 5.39 -54.62
N ARG A 4 -21.67 4.38 -55.20
CA ARG A 4 -21.26 3.17 -54.46
C ARG A 4 -20.17 3.49 -53.44
N LEU A 5 -19.21 4.36 -53.81
CA LEU A 5 -18.17 4.83 -52.90
C LEU A 5 -18.77 5.66 -51.75
N THR A 6 -19.72 6.55 -52.03
CA THR A 6 -20.42 7.32 -50.99
C THR A 6 -21.20 6.42 -50.03
N LEU A 7 -21.93 5.41 -50.54
CA LEU A 7 -22.64 4.45 -49.69
C LEU A 7 -21.67 3.64 -48.82
N LEU A 8 -20.55 3.16 -49.38
CA LEU A 8 -19.53 2.46 -48.62
C LEU A 8 -18.94 3.34 -47.50
N ALA A 9 -18.64 4.61 -47.81
CA ALA A 9 -18.13 5.54 -46.81
C ALA A 9 -19.15 5.80 -45.68
N LEU A 10 -20.44 5.94 -46.00
CA LEU A 10 -21.50 6.11 -44.99
C LEU A 10 -21.68 4.86 -44.13
N VAL A 11 -21.66 3.67 -44.72
CA VAL A 11 -21.72 2.41 -43.96
C VAL A 11 -20.51 2.28 -43.03
N LEU A 12 -19.31 2.60 -43.51
CA LEU A 12 -18.10 2.57 -42.69
C LEU A 12 -18.18 3.59 -41.54
N ALA A 13 -18.63 4.81 -41.81
CA ALA A 13 -18.85 5.82 -40.77
C ALA A 13 -19.88 5.36 -39.73
N LEU A 14 -20.96 4.71 -40.16
CA LEU A 14 -21.97 4.15 -39.25
C LEU A 14 -21.39 3.02 -38.39
N LEU A 15 -20.60 2.12 -38.97
CA LEU A 15 -19.95 1.03 -38.24
C LEU A 15 -18.94 1.55 -37.20
N ILE A 16 -18.12 2.53 -37.57
CA ILE A 16 -17.16 3.16 -36.64
C ILE A 16 -17.91 3.86 -35.49
N SER A 17 -18.97 4.60 -35.81
CA SER A 17 -19.79 5.28 -34.80
C SER A 17 -20.47 4.27 -33.87
N GLY A 18 -21.03 3.18 -34.42
CA GLY A 18 -21.66 2.11 -33.64
C GLY A 18 -20.67 1.41 -32.71
N ALA A 19 -19.45 1.13 -33.18
CA ALA A 19 -18.38 0.59 -32.35
C ALA A 19 -17.98 1.56 -31.22
N GLY A 20 -17.90 2.85 -31.52
CA GLY A 20 -17.64 3.89 -30.51
C GLY A 20 -18.71 3.96 -29.42
N VAL A 21 -20.00 3.90 -29.80
CA VAL A 21 -21.12 3.87 -28.83
C VAL A 21 -21.08 2.62 -27.97
N ALA A 22 -20.82 1.44 -28.57
CA ALA A 22 -20.70 0.20 -27.82
C ALA A 22 -19.54 0.25 -26.82
N TRP A 23 -18.38 0.74 -27.25
CA TRP A 23 -17.21 0.93 -26.38
C TRP A 23 -17.52 1.87 -25.21
N TYR A 24 -18.10 3.04 -25.49
CA TYR A 24 -18.45 4.01 -24.46
C TYR A 24 -19.51 3.46 -23.49
N GLY A 25 -20.47 2.68 -23.98
CA GLY A 25 -21.44 2.00 -23.15
C GLY A 25 -20.81 1.02 -22.16
N VAL A 26 -19.77 0.29 -22.58
CA VAL A 26 -18.99 -0.59 -21.68
C VAL A 26 -18.21 0.24 -20.66
N ALA A 27 -17.56 1.34 -21.08
CA ALA A 27 -16.81 2.21 -20.18
C ALA A 27 -17.71 2.79 -19.08
N VAL A 28 -18.85 3.38 -19.43
CA VAL A 28 -19.82 3.94 -18.47
C VAL A 28 -20.35 2.87 -17.51
N ARG A 29 -20.60 1.65 -18.01
CA ARG A 29 -21.02 0.53 -17.16
C ARG A 29 -19.94 0.15 -16.16
N ASN A 30 -18.67 0.12 -16.57
CA ASN A 30 -17.55 -0.18 -15.69
C ASN A 30 -17.39 0.90 -14.62
N ASP A 31 -17.44 2.18 -14.99
CA ASP A 31 -17.39 3.29 -14.04
C ASP A 31 -18.54 3.23 -13.03
N ALA A 32 -19.74 2.89 -13.48
CA ALA A 32 -20.89 2.73 -12.59
C ALA A 32 -20.69 1.60 -11.57
N ARG A 33 -20.06 0.48 -11.97
CA ARG A 33 -19.74 -0.65 -11.07
C ARG A 33 -18.66 -0.27 -10.07
N ASP A 34 -17.60 0.39 -10.52
CA ASP A 34 -16.48 0.79 -9.67
C ASP A 34 -16.95 1.85 -8.65
N ASN A 35 -17.77 2.81 -9.08
CA ASN A 35 -18.41 3.78 -8.18
C ASN A 35 -19.40 3.13 -7.20
N ALA A 36 -20.12 2.09 -7.61
CA ALA A 36 -20.99 1.33 -6.70
C ALA A 36 -20.18 0.58 -5.64
N ALA A 37 -19.04 0.00 -6.02
CA ALA A 37 -18.12 -0.65 -5.08
C ALA A 37 -17.59 0.35 -4.06
N ILE A 38 -17.09 1.51 -4.50
CA ILE A 38 -16.63 2.59 -3.61
C ILE A 38 -17.71 2.98 -2.60
N ARG A 39 -18.95 3.23 -3.06
CA ARG A 39 -20.06 3.60 -2.17
C ARG A 39 -20.41 2.50 -1.18
N ASN A 40 -20.36 1.24 -1.58
CA ASN A 40 -20.62 0.12 -0.67
C ASN A 40 -19.54 0.01 0.41
N LEU A 41 -18.27 0.07 0.01
CA LEU A 41 -17.12 0.02 0.91
C LEU A 41 -17.15 1.20 1.90
N ALA A 42 -17.42 2.42 1.41
CA ALA A 42 -17.58 3.61 2.24
C ALA A 42 -18.77 3.49 3.22
N ALA A 43 -19.86 2.83 2.81
CA ALA A 43 -20.99 2.51 3.68
C ALA A 43 -20.73 1.32 4.63
N GLY A 44 -19.49 0.82 4.67
CA GLY A 44 -19.07 -0.29 5.52
C GLY A 44 -19.58 -1.66 5.07
N ARG A 45 -20.11 -1.77 3.85
CA ARG A 45 -20.50 -3.03 3.23
C ARG A 45 -19.34 -3.57 2.39
N GLY A 46 -19.14 -4.88 2.41
CA GLY A 46 -18.21 -5.52 1.48
C GLY A 46 -18.62 -5.27 0.02
N ALA A 47 -17.65 -5.24 -0.89
CA ALA A 47 -17.89 -5.15 -2.32
C ALA A 47 -16.90 -6.03 -3.08
N GLN A 48 -17.34 -6.64 -4.17
CA GLN A 48 -16.47 -7.35 -5.09
C GLN A 48 -15.95 -6.37 -6.15
N LEU A 49 -14.64 -6.29 -6.28
CA LEU A 49 -14.00 -5.51 -7.33
C LEU A 49 -14.10 -6.23 -8.68
N ARG A 50 -14.28 -5.45 -9.75
CA ARG A 50 -14.19 -5.94 -11.12
C ARG A 50 -12.71 -6.18 -11.46
N GLU A 51 -12.45 -7.13 -12.36
CA GLU A 51 -11.12 -7.25 -12.97
C GLU A 51 -10.74 -5.96 -13.71
N GLY A 52 -9.56 -5.42 -13.44
CA GLY A 52 -9.13 -4.11 -13.96
C GLY A 52 -10.02 -2.96 -13.47
N ALA A 53 -10.49 -3.04 -12.23
CA ALA A 53 -11.18 -1.94 -11.55
C ALA A 53 -10.32 -0.68 -11.52
N ASP A 54 -10.96 0.49 -11.55
CA ASP A 54 -10.28 1.77 -11.36
C ASP A 54 -9.51 1.78 -10.02
N ALA A 55 -8.32 2.38 -10.02
CA ALA A 55 -7.45 2.47 -8.84
C ALA A 55 -8.14 3.11 -7.64
N ARG A 56 -9.14 4.00 -7.83
CA ARG A 56 -9.93 4.58 -6.74
C ARG A 56 -10.81 3.54 -6.04
N ALA A 57 -11.32 2.56 -6.79
CA ALA A 57 -12.10 1.46 -6.22
C ALA A 57 -11.21 0.48 -5.46
N VAL A 58 -10.03 0.18 -6.00
CA VAL A 58 -9.00 -0.60 -5.31
C VAL A 58 -8.56 0.10 -4.02
N HIS A 59 -8.26 1.39 -4.09
CA HIS A 59 -7.92 2.23 -2.93
C HIS A 59 -9.00 2.17 -1.86
N ALA A 60 -10.28 2.34 -2.23
CA ALA A 60 -11.39 2.24 -1.29
C ALA A 60 -11.47 0.85 -0.61
N ALA A 61 -11.12 -0.21 -1.33
CA ALA A 61 -11.06 -1.56 -0.76
C ALA A 61 -9.89 -1.73 0.21
N ILE A 62 -8.71 -1.19 -0.11
CA ILE A 62 -7.55 -1.18 0.80
C ILE A 62 -7.91 -0.46 2.09
N LEU A 63 -8.49 0.74 2.01
CA LEU A 63 -8.93 1.49 3.20
C LEU A 63 -9.96 0.69 4.01
N PHE A 64 -10.92 0.05 3.33
CA PHE A 64 -11.96 -0.76 3.95
C PHE A 64 -11.39 -1.93 4.75
N PHE A 65 -10.42 -2.65 4.18
CA PHE A 65 -9.78 -3.81 4.81
C PHE A 65 -8.81 -3.38 5.91
N ALA A 66 -7.94 -2.41 5.64
CA ALA A 66 -6.99 -1.89 6.62
C ALA A 66 -7.71 -1.40 7.89
N TRP A 67 -8.79 -0.63 7.75
CA TRP A 67 -9.56 -0.14 8.90
C TRP A 67 -10.20 -1.27 9.73
N ARG A 68 -10.43 -2.45 9.13
CA ARG A 68 -11.00 -3.64 9.78
C ARG A 68 -9.95 -4.67 10.20
N GLU A 69 -8.67 -4.27 10.23
CA GLU A 69 -7.54 -5.14 10.64
C GLU A 69 -7.37 -6.38 9.75
N ARG A 70 -7.90 -6.28 8.54
CA ARG A 70 -7.82 -7.27 7.48
C ARG A 70 -6.59 -6.98 6.60
N LEU A 71 -5.42 -7.09 7.24
CA LEU A 71 -4.16 -6.61 6.70
C LEU A 71 -3.72 -7.40 5.47
N GLU A 72 -3.91 -8.70 5.47
CA GLU A 72 -3.57 -9.59 4.35
C GLU A 72 -4.33 -9.17 3.10
N GLU A 73 -5.66 -9.01 3.21
CA GLU A 73 -6.49 -8.61 2.06
C GLU A 73 -6.19 -7.19 1.59
N ALA A 74 -5.82 -6.28 2.48
CA ALA A 74 -5.38 -4.95 2.11
C ALA A 74 -4.06 -4.99 1.31
N GLN A 75 -3.09 -5.81 1.74
CA GLN A 75 -1.78 -5.91 1.10
C GLN A 75 -1.84 -6.60 -0.27
N GLU A 76 -2.69 -7.61 -0.42
CA GLU A 76 -2.88 -8.31 -1.71
C GLU A 76 -3.35 -7.38 -2.84
N LEU A 77 -3.99 -6.25 -2.50
CA LEU A 77 -4.48 -5.28 -3.46
C LEU A 77 -3.45 -4.23 -3.90
N LEU A 78 -2.34 -4.07 -3.17
CA LEU A 78 -1.31 -3.07 -3.50
C LEU A 78 -0.72 -3.19 -4.92
N PRO A 79 -0.46 -4.39 -5.47
CA PRO A 79 0.06 -4.51 -6.84
C PRO A 79 -0.87 -3.88 -7.89
N LEU A 80 -2.19 -3.84 -7.63
CA LEU A 80 -3.16 -3.20 -8.52
C LEU A 80 -3.07 -1.66 -8.51
N MET A 81 -2.34 -1.09 -7.54
CA MET A 81 -2.14 0.36 -7.37
C MET A 81 -0.84 0.86 -8.01
N GLN A 82 -0.02 0.01 -8.65
CA GLN A 82 1.31 0.39 -9.15
C GLN A 82 1.32 1.61 -10.10
N ASN A 83 0.25 1.80 -10.88
CA ASN A 83 0.08 2.89 -11.83
C ASN A 83 -0.95 3.93 -11.37
N ALA A 84 -1.36 3.87 -10.10
CA ALA A 84 -2.31 4.81 -9.54
C ALA A 84 -1.71 6.22 -9.46
N ARG A 85 -2.57 7.22 -9.22
CA ARG A 85 -2.09 8.56 -8.90
C ARG A 85 -1.24 8.51 -7.63
N PRO A 86 -0.14 9.28 -7.55
CA PRO A 86 0.78 9.23 -6.41
C PRO A 86 0.12 9.43 -5.05
N ASP A 87 -0.85 10.35 -4.95
CA ASP A 87 -1.62 10.62 -3.73
C ASP A 87 -2.44 9.40 -3.27
N LEU A 88 -3.12 8.72 -4.21
CA LEU A 88 -3.89 7.51 -3.89
C LEU A 88 -3.00 6.34 -3.47
N LEU A 89 -1.82 6.22 -4.06
CA LEU A 89 -0.86 5.19 -3.69
C LEU A 89 -0.26 5.48 -2.31
N ALA A 90 0.04 6.76 -2.01
CA ALA A 90 0.50 7.18 -0.70
C ALA A 90 -0.53 6.88 0.39
N ASP A 91 -1.79 7.27 0.17
CA ASP A 91 -2.90 7.00 1.10
C ASP A 91 -3.11 5.49 1.36
N ALA A 92 -2.97 4.65 0.32
CA ALA A 92 -3.05 3.18 0.45
C ALA A 92 -1.95 2.63 1.38
N TRP A 93 -0.71 3.04 1.14
CA TRP A 93 0.42 2.64 1.97
C TRP A 93 0.31 3.16 3.40
N PHE A 94 -0.13 4.41 3.57
CA PHE A 94 -0.38 5.02 4.87
C PHE A 94 -1.43 4.24 5.67
N ALA A 95 -2.54 3.84 5.03
CA ALA A 95 -3.59 3.05 5.69
C ALA A 95 -3.09 1.68 6.16
N ILE A 96 -2.25 1.01 5.36
CA ILE A 96 -1.60 -0.25 5.76
C ILE A 96 -0.64 -0.01 6.92
N GLY A 97 0.18 1.05 6.87
CA GLY A 97 1.06 1.44 7.97
C GLY A 97 0.30 1.68 9.28
N ASN A 98 -0.84 2.36 9.22
CA ASN A 98 -1.68 2.60 10.40
C ASN A 98 -2.30 1.31 10.96
N ALA A 99 -2.70 0.39 10.09
CA ALA A 99 -3.22 -0.90 10.52
C ALA A 99 -2.12 -1.75 11.20
N ARG A 100 -0.90 -1.76 10.65
CA ARG A 100 0.27 -2.39 11.25
C ARG A 100 0.64 -1.76 12.61
N MET A 101 0.62 -0.42 12.72
CA MET A 101 0.85 0.26 14.01
C MET A 101 -0.16 -0.15 15.07
N ARG A 102 -1.45 -0.25 14.72
CA ARG A 102 -2.49 -0.70 15.68
C ARG A 102 -2.22 -2.11 16.18
N LEU A 103 -1.88 -3.04 15.28
CA LEU A 103 -1.53 -4.40 15.67
C LEU A 103 -0.27 -4.44 16.54
N GLY A 104 0.75 -3.63 16.21
CA GLY A 104 1.93 -3.45 17.05
C GLY A 104 1.60 -2.93 18.46
N PHE A 105 0.69 -1.95 18.56
CA PHE A 105 0.22 -1.46 19.85
C PHE A 105 -0.57 -2.50 20.63
N GLU A 106 -1.45 -3.27 19.99
CA GLU A 106 -2.18 -4.37 20.64
C GLU A 106 -1.21 -5.42 21.20
N ASN A 107 -0.16 -5.75 20.45
CA ASN A 107 0.90 -6.65 20.91
C ASN A 107 1.65 -6.08 22.12
N ILE A 108 1.96 -4.77 22.13
CA ILE A 108 2.56 -4.09 23.29
C ILE A 108 1.63 -4.14 24.51
N GLU A 109 0.35 -3.82 24.34
CA GLU A 109 -0.65 -3.81 25.43
C GLU A 109 -0.83 -5.21 26.04
N THR A 110 -0.66 -6.26 25.24
CA THR A 110 -0.71 -7.66 25.67
C THR A 110 0.65 -8.23 26.05
N SER A 111 1.68 -7.39 26.19
CA SER A 111 3.06 -7.76 26.55
C SER A 111 3.72 -8.76 25.59
N ARG A 112 3.22 -8.87 24.35
CA ARG A 112 3.81 -9.64 23.25
C ARG A 112 4.82 -8.77 22.49
N PHE A 113 5.89 -8.34 23.15
CA PHE A 113 6.85 -7.40 22.56
C PHE A 113 7.57 -7.96 21.33
N GLU A 114 7.84 -9.27 21.31
CA GLU A 114 8.45 -9.97 20.16
C GLU A 114 7.57 -9.91 18.90
N ASP A 115 6.24 -9.91 19.07
CA ASP A 115 5.28 -9.77 17.96
C ASP A 115 5.03 -8.30 17.60
N ALA A 116 5.30 -7.36 18.50
CA ALA A 116 5.11 -5.93 18.25
C ALA A 116 6.21 -5.35 17.34
N GLU A 117 7.47 -5.73 17.59
CA GLU A 117 8.62 -5.23 16.83
C GLU A 117 8.48 -5.42 15.29
N PRO A 118 8.17 -6.62 14.76
CA PRO A 118 8.03 -6.81 13.31
C PRO A 118 6.88 -5.98 12.73
N GLU A 119 5.77 -5.83 13.45
CA GLU A 119 4.63 -5.03 13.00
C GLU A 119 4.99 -3.55 12.85
N ILE A 120 5.76 -3.01 13.79
CA ILE A 120 6.22 -1.62 13.75
C ILE A 120 7.27 -1.43 12.65
N GLU A 121 8.16 -2.40 12.41
CA GLU A 121 9.09 -2.35 11.28
C GLU A 121 8.37 -2.38 9.93
N LEU A 122 7.32 -3.19 9.79
CA LEU A 122 6.48 -3.20 8.59
C LEU A 122 5.71 -1.88 8.43
N ALA A 123 5.22 -1.30 9.52
CA ALA A 123 4.60 0.03 9.49
C ALA A 123 5.59 1.10 8.99
N LYS A 124 6.83 1.10 9.48
CA LYS A 124 7.89 2.02 9.01
C LYS A 124 8.13 1.89 7.52
N GLN A 125 8.19 0.65 7.01
CA GLN A 125 8.34 0.40 5.58
C GLN A 125 7.15 0.96 4.79
N ALA A 126 5.92 0.73 5.26
CA ALA A 126 4.71 1.26 4.62
C ALA A 126 4.72 2.80 4.58
N TYR A 127 5.07 3.49 5.68
CA TYR A 127 5.16 4.96 5.67
C TYR A 127 6.27 5.48 4.75
N ARG A 128 7.40 4.77 4.64
CA ARG A 128 8.44 5.11 3.66
C ARG A 128 7.95 4.94 2.23
N SER A 129 7.21 3.87 1.93
CA SER A 129 6.57 3.66 0.63
C SER A 129 5.53 4.74 0.32
N ALA A 130 4.75 5.17 1.31
CA ALA A 130 3.84 6.29 1.17
C ALA A 130 4.57 7.58 0.79
N LEU A 131 5.67 7.90 1.49
CA LEU A 131 6.51 9.07 1.19
C LEU A 131 7.30 8.97 -0.11
N GLN A 132 7.58 7.75 -0.57
CA GLN A 132 8.17 7.53 -1.89
C GLN A 132 7.15 7.84 -3.00
N ALA A 133 5.88 7.50 -2.78
CA ALA A 133 4.79 7.84 -3.68
C ALA A 133 4.48 9.35 -3.65
N ASP A 134 4.25 9.92 -2.45
CA ASP A 134 4.02 11.35 -2.25
C ASP A 134 4.91 11.92 -1.14
N PRO A 135 6.03 12.58 -1.48
CA PRO A 135 6.90 13.22 -0.50
C PRO A 135 6.25 14.37 0.28
N SER A 136 5.09 14.87 -0.17
CA SER A 136 4.37 15.96 0.50
C SER A 136 3.43 15.48 1.61
N ASP A 137 3.12 14.18 1.66
CA ASP A 137 2.26 13.58 2.69
C ASP A 137 2.84 13.85 4.10
N ARG A 138 2.11 14.68 4.86
CA ARG A 138 2.51 15.08 6.20
C ARG A 138 2.21 13.98 7.22
N ASP A 139 1.12 13.25 7.04
CA ASP A 139 0.65 12.29 8.03
C ASP A 139 1.60 11.09 8.06
N SER A 140 2.08 10.64 6.89
CA SER A 140 3.13 9.62 6.82
C SER A 140 4.45 10.05 7.47
N LYS A 141 4.85 11.34 7.39
CA LYS A 141 6.06 11.82 8.07
C LYS A 141 5.94 11.74 9.59
N VAL A 142 4.80 12.21 10.11
CA VAL A 142 4.52 12.21 11.54
C VAL A 142 4.46 10.78 12.06
N ASN A 143 3.75 9.88 11.36
CA ASN A 143 3.61 8.50 11.80
C ASN A 143 4.91 7.70 11.64
N LEU A 144 5.75 8.02 10.65
CA LEU A 144 7.08 7.44 10.53
C LEU A 144 7.98 7.84 11.71
N ASP A 145 7.99 9.12 12.10
CA ASP A 145 8.74 9.58 13.28
C ASP A 145 8.25 8.88 14.56
N LEU A 146 6.93 8.75 14.73
CA LEU A 146 6.34 8.01 15.85
C LEU A 146 6.80 6.54 15.87
N ALA A 147 6.70 5.84 14.74
CA ALA A 147 7.11 4.45 14.63
C ALA A 147 8.61 4.26 14.88
N MET A 148 9.45 5.18 14.41
CA MET A 148 10.90 5.16 14.66
C MET A 148 11.25 5.34 16.14
N ARG A 149 10.51 6.18 16.88
CA ARG A 149 10.69 6.34 18.32
C ARG A 149 10.21 5.12 19.09
N LEU A 150 9.07 4.55 18.68
CA LEU A 150 8.49 3.41 19.36
C LEU A 150 9.45 2.21 19.37
N VAL A 151 10.05 1.83 18.23
CA VAL A 151 11.04 0.74 18.16
C VAL A 151 12.22 0.95 19.11
N ARG A 152 12.69 2.19 19.25
CA ARG A 152 13.79 2.50 20.17
C ARG A 152 13.39 2.29 21.63
N ASP A 153 12.14 2.64 21.96
CA ASP A 153 11.63 2.69 23.32
C ASP A 153 10.94 1.38 23.75
N LEU A 154 10.81 0.40 22.86
CA LEU A 154 10.26 -0.92 23.18
C LEU A 154 11.11 -1.63 24.25
N PRO A 155 10.50 -2.20 25.30
CA PRO A 155 11.20 -3.08 26.22
C PRO A 155 11.81 -4.23 25.42
N ARG A 156 13.13 -4.35 25.46
CA ARG A 156 13.77 -5.60 25.05
C ARG A 156 13.43 -6.59 26.15
N GLY A 157 12.76 -7.69 25.80
CA GLY A 157 12.55 -8.79 26.74
C GLY A 157 13.86 -9.05 27.49
N GLU A 158 13.79 -9.28 28.80
CA GLU A 158 14.97 -9.69 29.56
C GLU A 158 15.56 -10.87 28.78
N ALA A 159 16.71 -10.66 28.13
CA ALA A 159 17.48 -11.77 27.61
C ALA A 159 17.76 -12.60 28.86
N ASP A 160 17.09 -13.75 28.97
CA ASP A 160 17.27 -14.69 30.07
C ASP A 160 18.78 -14.76 30.31
N GLY A 161 19.20 -14.31 31.49
CA GLY A 161 20.61 -14.07 31.84
C GLY A 161 21.44 -15.34 31.98
N ASN A 162 21.18 -16.34 31.12
CA ASN A 162 21.79 -17.65 31.14
C ASN A 162 22.18 -18.16 29.73
N GLU A 163 22.23 -17.31 28.72
CA GLU A 163 22.87 -17.67 27.45
C GLU A 163 24.39 -17.50 27.57
N ASP A 164 25.07 -18.65 27.59
CA ASP A 164 26.53 -18.78 27.55
C ASP A 164 27.13 -17.85 26.48
N PRO A 165 28.05 -16.92 26.84
CA PRO A 165 28.63 -15.96 25.90
C PRO A 165 29.36 -16.60 24.70
N GLU A 166 29.57 -17.92 24.69
CA GLU A 166 30.10 -18.65 23.55
C GLU A 166 29.11 -18.90 22.40
N ASN A 167 27.79 -18.80 22.64
CA ASN A 167 26.76 -19.16 21.65
C ASN A 167 26.09 -17.96 20.97
N GLN A 168 26.47 -16.72 21.30
CA GLN A 168 26.03 -15.56 20.55
C GLN A 168 26.79 -15.51 19.21
N PRO A 169 26.10 -15.43 18.05
CA PRO A 169 26.79 -15.18 16.79
C PRO A 169 27.53 -13.85 16.91
N ARG A 170 28.87 -13.93 16.99
CA ARG A 170 29.74 -12.76 17.11
C ARG A 170 29.34 -11.78 16.00
N ARG A 171 28.70 -10.67 16.37
CA ARG A 171 28.52 -9.53 15.47
C ARG A 171 29.93 -9.03 15.17
N LEU A 172 30.47 -9.53 14.07
CA LEU A 172 31.74 -9.14 13.50
C LEU A 172 31.58 -7.67 13.11
N TRP A 173 31.85 -6.75 14.04
CA TRP A 173 32.09 -5.35 13.72
C TRP A 173 33.17 -5.36 12.66
N THR A 174 32.75 -5.09 11.42
CA THR A 174 33.69 -5.01 10.31
C THR A 174 34.40 -3.69 10.51
N ASP A 175 35.66 -3.75 10.91
CA ASP A 175 36.56 -2.60 10.94
C ASP A 175 36.46 -1.88 9.60
N LEU A 176 36.07 -0.60 9.64
CA LEU A 176 36.08 0.29 8.49
C LEU A 176 37.54 0.43 8.03
N PRO A 177 37.95 -0.09 6.85
CA PRO A 177 39.34 -0.01 6.43
C PRO A 177 39.57 1.37 5.83
N GLY A 178 40.10 2.31 6.60
CA GLY A 178 40.39 3.63 6.04
C GLY A 178 40.78 4.77 6.96
N LEU A 179 41.26 4.54 8.19
CA LEU A 179 41.91 5.62 8.95
C LEU A 179 43.41 5.62 8.66
N PRO A 180 43.95 6.54 7.82
CA PRO A 180 45.39 6.70 7.72
C PRO A 180 45.93 7.24 9.04
N ARG A 181 46.82 6.48 9.70
CA ARG A 181 47.64 7.02 10.78
C ARG A 181 48.67 7.97 10.15
N GLY A 182 48.34 9.26 10.06
CA GLY A 182 49.38 10.29 10.06
C GLY A 182 49.91 10.40 11.50
N ALA A 183 51.19 10.54 11.80
CA ALA A 183 52.44 10.75 11.06
C ALA A 183 53.59 10.25 11.98
N PRO A 184 54.88 10.23 11.57
CA PRO A 184 55.98 10.35 12.53
C PRO A 184 55.99 11.73 13.22
#